data_AF-A0A662C364-F1
#
_entry.id   AF-A0A662C364-F1
#
_cell.length_a   1.000
_cell.length_b   1.000
_cell.length_c   1.000
_cell.angle_alpha   90.00
_cell.angle_beta   90.00
_cell.angle_gamma   90.00
#
_symmetry.space_group_name_H-M   'P 1'
#
loop_
_entity.id
_entity.type
_entity.pdbx_description
1 polymer ?
#
loop_
_entity_poly.entity_id
_entity_poly.type
_entity_poly.pdbx_seq_one_letter_code
_entity_poly.pdbx_strand_id
1 'polypeptide(L)'
;KPIDNEFQIKEALSEICELINRKENIFEQALLTLILISYIQPFVDGNKRTARIVSNAILINNKYCPISFRTVDSIDYKKAMLLFYEQNNVTNLKDVFIEQFEFAVKTYF
;
A
#
# COMPACT_ATOMS: atom_id res chain seq x y z
N LYS A 1 -11.52 13.31 -6.74
CA LYS A 1 -12.92 12.88 -6.54
C LYS A 1 -12.92 11.36 -6.48
N PRO A 2 -13.52 10.70 -5.48
CA PRO A 2 -13.47 9.25 -5.35
C PRO A 2 -14.07 8.58 -6.58
N ILE A 3 -13.48 7.46 -7.00
CA ILE A 3 -14.02 6.63 -8.08
C ILE A 3 -15.29 5.96 -7.54
N ASP A 4 -16.43 6.14 -8.21
CA ASP A 4 -17.73 5.78 -7.63
C ASP A 4 -18.46 4.63 -8.33
N ASN A 5 -18.17 4.37 -9.60
CA ASN A 5 -18.85 3.34 -10.38
C ASN A 5 -17.96 2.14 -10.68
N GLU A 6 -18.61 0.99 -10.83
CA GLU A 6 -17.97 -0.30 -11.03
C GLU A 6 -17.00 -0.30 -12.23
N PHE A 7 -17.36 0.39 -13.32
CA PHE A 7 -16.52 0.44 -14.52
C PHE A 7 -15.20 1.14 -14.25
N GLN A 8 -15.24 2.34 -13.64
CA GLN A 8 -14.03 3.08 -13.30
C GLN A 8 -13.18 2.37 -12.25
N ILE A 9 -13.80 1.68 -11.28
CA ILE A 9 -13.06 0.88 -10.29
C ILE A 9 -12.31 -0.26 -10.99
N LYS A 10 -12.96 -0.98 -11.90
CA LYS A 10 -12.34 -2.07 -12.67
C LYS A 10 -11.22 -1.57 -13.58
N GLU A 11 -11.43 -0.44 -14.26
CA GLU A 11 -10.43 0.21 -15.09
C GLU A 11 -9.21 0.62 -14.26
N ALA A 12 -9.42 1.35 -13.15
CA ALA A 12 -8.34 1.74 -12.26
C ALA A 12 -7.59 0.53 -11.68
N LEU A 13 -8.30 -0.54 -11.29
CA LEU A 13 -7.66 -1.78 -10.83
C LEU A 13 -6.79 -2.41 -11.93
N SER A 14 -7.22 -2.38 -13.18
CA SER A 14 -6.46 -2.92 -14.31
C SER A 14 -5.21 -2.08 -14.57
N GLU A 15 -5.35 -0.75 -14.58
CA GLU A 15 -4.24 0.18 -14.74
C GLU A 15 -3.18 0.04 -13.65
N ILE A 16 -3.59 -0.10 -12.38
CA ILE A 16 -2.61 -0.29 -11.30
C ILE A 16 -1.91 -1.64 -11.38
N CYS A 17 -2.61 -2.71 -11.81
CA CYS A 17 -1.97 -4.00 -12.03
C CYS A 17 -0.87 -3.88 -13.10
N GLU A 18 -1.16 -3.20 -14.22
CA GLU A 18 -0.14 -2.94 -15.23
C GLU A 18 1.03 -2.10 -14.69
N LEU A 19 0.74 -1.03 -13.97
CA LEU A 19 1.75 -0.16 -13.38
C LEU A 19 2.68 -0.93 -12.44
N ILE A 20 2.12 -1.74 -11.55
CA ILE A 20 2.86 -2.54 -10.55
C ILE A 20 3.70 -3.60 -11.27
N ASN A 21 3.13 -4.32 -12.24
CA ASN A 21 3.82 -5.39 -12.95
C ASN A 21 4.98 -4.88 -13.83
N ARG A 22 4.98 -3.60 -14.21
CA ARG A 22 6.09 -2.95 -14.93
C ARG A 22 7.25 -2.51 -14.02
N LYS A 23 7.10 -2.56 -12.69
CA LYS A 23 8.18 -2.17 -11.77
C LYS A 23 9.18 -3.30 -11.59
N GLU A 24 10.47 -2.97 -11.66
CA GLU A 24 11.56 -3.90 -11.37
C GLU A 24 11.81 -4.05 -9.86
N ASN A 25 11.60 -2.98 -9.10
CA ASN A 25 11.85 -2.98 -7.66
C ASN A 25 10.66 -3.57 -6.88
N ILE A 26 10.91 -4.65 -6.14
CA ILE A 26 9.87 -5.37 -5.37
C ILE A 26 9.27 -4.51 -4.25
N PHE A 27 10.07 -3.66 -3.60
CA PHE A 27 9.56 -2.74 -2.57
C PHE A 27 8.67 -1.67 -3.18
N GLU A 28 8.99 -1.19 -4.38
CA GLU A 28 8.12 -0.28 -5.13
C GLU A 28 6.79 -0.96 -5.48
N GLN A 29 6.82 -2.22 -5.95
CA GLN A 29 5.61 -3.00 -6.21
C GLN A 29 4.73 -3.13 -4.96
N ALA A 30 5.33 -3.50 -3.82
CA ALA A 30 4.64 -3.67 -2.56
C ALA A 30 4.07 -2.35 -2.01
N LEU A 31 4.84 -1.26 -2.09
CA LEU A 31 4.41 0.07 -1.65
C LEU A 31 3.27 0.60 -2.52
N LEU A 32 3.39 0.52 -3.84
CA LEU A 32 2.34 0.96 -4.77
C LEU A 32 1.05 0.15 -4.56
N THR A 33 1.16 -1.16 -4.34
CA THR A 33 0.02 -2.01 -4.00
C THR A 33 -0.68 -1.55 -2.72
N LEU A 34 0.09 -1.26 -1.67
CA LEU A 34 -0.45 -0.77 -0.39
C LEU A 34 -1.21 0.55 -0.57
N ILE A 35 -0.61 1.50 -1.28
CA ILE A 35 -1.12 2.86 -1.42
C ILE A 35 -2.31 2.92 -2.38
N LEU A 36 -2.19 2.31 -3.56
CA LEU A 36 -3.17 2.44 -4.64
C LEU A 36 -4.46 1.67 -4.33
N ILE A 37 -4.39 0.46 -3.77
CA ILE A 37 -5.60 -0.26 -3.33
C ILE A 37 -6.30 0.50 -2.20
N SER A 38 -5.52 1.08 -1.27
CA SER A 38 -6.07 1.92 -0.20
C SER A 38 -6.74 3.18 -0.73
N TYR A 39 -6.35 3.69 -1.90
CA TYR A 39 -6.92 4.88 -2.52
C TYR A 39 -8.16 4.58 -3.38
N ILE A 40 -8.05 3.59 -4.27
CA ILE A 40 -9.13 3.19 -5.18
C ILE A 40 -10.35 2.68 -4.39
N GLN A 41 -10.12 2.04 -3.24
CA GLN A 41 -11.16 1.49 -2.38
C GLN A 41 -12.17 0.61 -3.14
N PRO A 42 -11.73 -0.47 -3.82
CA PRO A 42 -12.57 -1.26 -4.71
C PRO A 42 -13.66 -2.09 -4.00
N PHE A 43 -13.61 -2.20 -2.68
CA PHE A 43 -14.56 -2.96 -1.87
C PHE A 43 -15.39 -2.04 -0.97
N VAL A 44 -16.60 -2.50 -0.61
CA VAL A 44 -17.49 -1.79 0.32
C VAL A 44 -16.83 -1.61 1.70
N ASP A 45 -16.07 -2.61 2.17
CA ASP A 45 -15.24 -2.53 3.37
C ASP A 45 -13.97 -3.37 3.19
N GLY A 46 -12.96 -3.14 4.03
CA GLY A 46 -11.78 -3.98 4.11
C GLY A 46 -10.63 -3.53 3.22
N ASN A 47 -10.77 -2.45 2.44
CA ASN A 47 -9.75 -1.95 1.49
C ASN A 47 -8.34 -1.88 2.09
N LYS A 48 -8.19 -1.26 3.26
CA LYS A 48 -6.89 -1.13 3.95
C LYS A 48 -6.33 -2.46 4.47
N ARG A 49 -7.20 -3.43 4.79
CA ARG A 49 -6.77 -4.79 5.17
C ARG A 49 -6.30 -5.54 3.94
N THR A 50 -7.06 -5.49 2.85
CA THR A 50 -6.69 -6.11 1.58
C THR A 50 -5.39 -5.54 1.04
N ALA A 51 -5.23 -4.21 1.02
CA ALA A 51 -4.01 -3.56 0.56
C ALA A 51 -2.75 -4.04 1.30
N ARG A 52 -2.83 -4.15 2.64
CA ARG A 52 -1.72 -4.68 3.46
C ARG A 52 -1.43 -6.15 3.21
N ILE A 53 -2.47 -6.98 3.04
CA ILE A 53 -2.31 -8.41 2.75
C ILE A 53 -1.65 -8.61 1.38
N VAL A 54 -2.13 -7.94 0.34
CA VAL A 54 -1.58 -8.07 -1.02
C VAL A 54 -0.17 -7.49 -1.11
N SER A 55 0.10 -6.36 -0.45
CA SER A 55 1.45 -5.79 -0.33
C SER A 55 2.43 -6.78 0.29
N ASN A 56 2.04 -7.41 1.41
CA ASN A 56 2.85 -8.45 2.05
C ASN A 56 2.96 -9.72 1.20
N ALA A 57 1.93 -10.09 0.43
CA ALA A 57 2.01 -11.23 -0.48
C ALA A 57 3.11 -11.04 -1.54
N ILE A 58 3.27 -9.82 -2.08
CA ILE A 58 4.36 -9.48 -3.01
C ILE A 58 5.73 -9.66 -2.35
N LEU A 59 5.90 -9.13 -1.12
CA LEU A 59 7.15 -9.27 -0.38
C LEU A 59 7.49 -10.75 -0.11
N ILE A 60 6.54 -11.51 0.43
CA ILE A 60 6.71 -12.93 0.78
C ILE A 60 7.02 -13.77 -0.46
N ASN A 61 6.30 -13.54 -1.57
CA ASN A 61 6.52 -14.25 -2.83
C ASN A 61 7.96 -14.08 -3.33
N ASN A 62 8.54 -12.90 -3.09
CA ASN A 62 9.91 -12.54 -3.46
C ASN A 62 10.93 -12.75 -2.31
N LYS A 63 10.59 -13.55 -1.29
CA LYS A 63 11.47 -13.94 -0.17
C LYS A 63 11.91 -12.79 0.75
N TYR A 64 11.15 -11.69 0.79
CA TYR A 64 11.32 -10.64 1.79
C TYR A 64 10.42 -10.89 3.01
N CYS A 65 10.82 -10.37 4.18
CA CYS A 65 10.00 -10.45 5.38
C CYS A 65 8.72 -9.58 5.23
N PRO A 66 7.59 -10.02 5.81
CA PRO A 66 6.38 -9.22 5.81
C PRO A 66 6.47 -8.03 6.76
N ILE A 67 5.72 -6.98 6.45
CA ILE A 67 5.63 -5.75 7.24
C ILE A 67 4.41 -5.80 8.16
N SER A 68 4.59 -5.34 9.40
CA SER A 68 3.52 -5.09 10.36
C SER A 68 3.41 -3.60 10.64
N PHE A 69 2.20 -3.06 10.54
CA PHE A 69 1.91 -1.66 10.90
C PHE A 69 1.38 -1.52 12.34
N ARG A 70 1.50 -2.57 13.17
CA ARG A 70 0.94 -2.57 14.53
C ARG A 70 1.61 -1.53 15.44
N THR A 71 2.87 -1.25 15.19
CA THR A 71 3.72 -0.33 15.94
C THR A 71 3.61 1.12 15.48
N VAL A 72 2.90 1.38 14.37
CA VAL A 72 2.68 2.74 13.86
C VAL A 72 1.51 3.37 14.61
N ASP A 73 1.69 4.61 15.06
CA ASP A 73 0.59 5.38 15.64
C ASP A 73 -0.54 5.55 14.60
N SER A 74 -1.75 5.19 15.01
CA SER A 74 -2.92 5.20 14.12
C SER A 74 -3.26 6.59 13.59
N ILE A 75 -2.93 7.65 14.32
CA ILE A 75 -3.12 9.05 13.93
C ILE A 75 -2.12 9.39 12.84
N ASP A 76 -0.86 9.02 13.00
CA ASP A 76 0.19 9.36 12.03
C ASP A 76 0.00 8.60 10.72
N TYR A 77 -0.39 7.32 10.78
CA TYR A 77 -0.79 6.58 9.59
C TYR A 77 -1.98 7.24 8.86
N LYS A 78 -2.99 7.71 9.60
CA LYS A 78 -4.14 8.40 9.00
C LYS A 78 -3.73 9.74 8.36
N LYS A 79 -2.85 10.51 9.00
CA LYS A 79 -2.32 11.77 8.44
C LYS A 79 -1.52 11.53 7.16
N ALA A 80 -0.64 10.52 7.14
CA ALA A 80 0.13 10.15 5.95
C ALA A 80 -0.80 9.74 4.79
N MET A 81 -1.82 8.95 5.07
CA MET A 81 -2.84 8.59 4.07
C MET A 81 -3.63 9.81 3.58
N LEU A 82 -4.02 10.73 4.47
CA LEU A 82 -4.75 11.94 4.09
C LEU A 82 -3.91 12.86 3.19
N LEU A 83 -2.63 13.06 3.51
CA LEU A 83 -1.70 13.84 2.69
C LEU A 83 -1.56 13.23 1.29
N PHE A 84 -1.48 11.91 1.20
CA PHE A 84 -1.48 11.23 -0.09
C PHE A 84 -2.79 11.49 -0.86
N TYR A 85 -3.95 11.37 -0.20
CA TYR A 85 -5.24 11.57 -0.86
C TYR A 85 -5.48 12.99 -1.36
N GLU A 86 -5.01 13.99 -0.61
CA GLU A 86 -5.27 15.40 -0.92
C GLU A 86 -4.19 16.01 -1.84
N GLN A 87 -2.93 15.56 -1.72
CA GLN A 87 -1.78 16.20 -2.38
C GLN A 87 -1.03 15.26 -3.33
N ASN A 88 -1.47 14.01 -3.48
CA ASN A 88 -0.77 12.97 -4.24
C ASN A 88 0.70 12.79 -3.81
N ASN A 89 1.00 13.10 -2.55
CA ASN A 89 2.35 13.02 -1.99
C ASN A 89 2.52 11.71 -1.21
N VAL A 90 3.33 10.80 -1.74
CA VAL A 90 3.58 9.47 -1.16
C VAL A 90 4.70 9.45 -0.11
N THR A 91 5.41 10.56 0.10
CA THR A 91 6.66 10.60 0.89
C THR A 91 6.47 10.03 2.30
N ASN A 92 5.48 10.53 3.05
CA ASN A 92 5.25 10.06 4.42
C ASN A 92 4.84 8.58 4.49
N LEU A 93 4.07 8.08 3.52
CA LEU A 93 3.70 6.66 3.47
C LEU A 93 4.89 5.79 3.11
N LYS A 94 5.77 6.28 2.24
CA LYS A 94 7.03 5.60 1.90
C LYS A 94 7.93 5.52 3.13
N ASP A 95 8.07 6.60 3.89
CA ASP A 95 8.90 6.62 5.10
C ASP A 95 8.38 5.63 6.14
N VAL A 96 7.07 5.67 6.44
CA VAL A 96 6.44 4.68 7.33
C VAL A 96 6.66 3.26 6.82
N PHE A 97 6.53 3.00 5.51
CA PHE A 97 6.74 1.68 4.95
C PHE A 97 8.18 1.17 5.14
N ILE A 98 9.17 2.03 4.90
CA ILE A 98 10.60 1.70 5.08
C ILE A 98 10.89 1.43 6.56
N GLU A 99 10.44 2.32 7.46
CA GLU A 99 10.62 2.17 8.90
C GLU A 99 10.03 0.86 9.42
N GLN A 100 8.82 0.50 8.97
CA GLN A 100 8.20 -0.76 9.40
C GLN A 100 8.87 -1.99 8.81
N PHE A 101 9.46 -1.90 7.60
CA PHE A 101 10.28 -2.97 7.06
C PHE A 101 11.56 -3.15 7.87
N GLU A 102 12.28 -2.06 8.15
CA GLU A 102 13.48 -2.10 9.00
C GLU A 102 13.18 -2.63 10.40
N PHE A 103 12.05 -2.23 10.99
CA PHE A 103 11.60 -2.73 12.28
C PHE A 103 11.33 -4.24 12.24
N ALA A 104 10.68 -4.73 11.19
CA ALA A 104 10.38 -6.14 11.03
C ALA A 104 11.66 -6.98 10.96
N VAL A 105 12.66 -6.53 10.20
CA VAL A 105 13.99 -7.15 10.16
C VAL A 105 14.59 -7.13 11.56
N LYS A 106 14.85 -5.94 12.13
CA LYS A 106 15.55 -5.80 13.43
C LYS A 106 14.91 -6.57 14.59
N THR A 107 13.60 -6.80 14.56
CA THR A 107 12.85 -7.40 15.68
C THR A 107 12.61 -8.90 15.50
N TYR A 108 12.44 -9.39 14.27
CA TYR A 108 11.95 -10.74 14.01
C TYR A 108 12.85 -11.60 13.12
N PHE A 109 13.81 -11.03 12.37
CA PHE A 109 14.61 -11.75 11.37
C PHE A 109 16.09 -11.39 11.42
#